data_AF-A0A8B3FQX4-F1
#
_entry.id   AF-A0A8B3FQX4-F1
#
_cell.length_a   1.000
_cell.length_b   1.000
_cell.length_c   1.000
_cell.angle_alpha   90.00
_cell.angle_beta   90.00
_cell.angle_gamma   90.00
#
_symmetry.space_group_name_H-M   'P 1'
#
loop_
_entity.id
_entity.type
_entity.pdbx_description
1 polymer ?
#
loop_
_entity_poly.entity_id
_entity_poly.type
_entity_poly.pdbx_seq_one_letter_code
_entity_poly.pdbx_strand_id
1 'polypeptide(L)'
;MLVTAASGCGAFHAEDYPTDGPSRTATSNPQEVTAEQFGHSWPFAVEHGTVGCEVNDDGDPVLTFTAPDGTRYALNSVQGNRELPDASEIASGSIGPIRSFAFSVCDV
;
A
#
# COMPACT_ATOMS: atom_id res chain seq x y z
N MET A 1 -19.57 -14.41 -41.15
CA MET A 1 -19.12 -15.29 -40.06
C MET A 1 -17.94 -14.56 -39.40
N LEU A 2 -18.16 -13.94 -38.25
CA LEU A 2 -17.12 -13.21 -37.51
C LEU A 2 -16.14 -14.23 -36.92
N VAL A 3 -14.85 -14.07 -37.21
CA VAL A 3 -13.77 -14.75 -36.47
C VAL A 3 -13.33 -13.79 -35.37
N THR A 4 -13.66 -14.14 -34.13
CA THR A 4 -13.28 -13.42 -32.91
C THR A 4 -11.78 -13.55 -32.70
N ALA A 5 -11.07 -12.42 -32.68
CA ALA A 5 -9.69 -12.34 -32.20
C ALA A 5 -9.71 -12.30 -30.67
N ALA A 6 -9.19 -13.34 -30.02
CA ALA A 6 -8.93 -13.36 -28.59
C ALA A 6 -7.54 -12.76 -28.34
N SER A 7 -7.49 -11.46 -28.09
CA SER A 7 -6.25 -10.75 -27.77
C SER A 7 -6.06 -10.69 -26.25
N GLY A 8 -5.04 -11.39 -25.75
CA GLY A 8 -4.26 -10.93 -24.60
C GLY A 8 -4.56 -11.51 -23.21
N CYS A 9 -4.32 -12.80 -23.00
CA CYS A 9 -3.79 -13.27 -21.71
C CYS A 9 -2.31 -13.56 -21.92
N GLY A 10 -1.47 -12.55 -21.77
CA GLY A 10 -0.02 -12.71 -21.80
C GLY A 10 0.43 -13.58 -20.63
N ALA A 11 1.15 -14.65 -20.92
CA ALA A 11 1.92 -15.39 -19.95
C ALA A 11 3.09 -14.49 -19.50
N PHE A 12 2.85 -13.67 -18.48
CA PHE A 12 3.94 -12.96 -17.80
C PHE A 12 4.65 -13.98 -16.91
N HIS A 13 5.90 -14.31 -17.24
CA HIS A 13 6.72 -15.11 -16.34
C HIS A 13 7.09 -14.23 -15.15
N ALA A 14 6.97 -14.77 -13.93
CA ALA A 14 7.30 -14.04 -12.71
C ALA A 14 8.75 -13.49 -12.72
N GLU A 15 9.63 -14.16 -13.47
CA GLU A 15 11.05 -13.83 -13.67
C GLU A 15 11.27 -12.57 -14.53
N ASP A 16 10.28 -12.18 -15.34
CA ASP A 16 10.34 -10.98 -16.19
C ASP A 16 9.95 -9.71 -15.42
N TYR A 17 9.45 -9.85 -14.18
CA TYR A 17 9.17 -8.71 -13.31
C TYR A 17 10.46 -8.24 -12.64
N PRO A 18 10.80 -6.93 -12.74
CA PRO A 18 11.97 -6.39 -12.05
C PRO A 18 11.89 -6.66 -10.54
N THR A 19 12.83 -7.45 -10.03
CA THR A 19 13.03 -7.66 -8.58
C THR A 19 13.84 -6.53 -7.95
N ASP A 20 14.51 -5.73 -8.78
CA ASP A 20 15.44 -4.65 -8.38
C ASP A 20 14.74 -3.29 -8.23
N GLY A 21 13.44 -3.29 -8.01
CA GLY A 21 12.77 -2.10 -7.47
C GLY A 21 13.41 -1.75 -6.12
N PRO A 22 13.47 -0.47 -5.73
CA PRO A 22 14.08 -0.09 -4.46
C PRO A 22 13.48 -0.96 -3.33
N SER A 23 14.31 -1.67 -2.56
CA SER A 23 13.84 -2.33 -1.35
C SER A 23 13.44 -1.23 -0.38
N ARG A 24 12.17 -0.86 -0.39
CA ARG A 24 11.59 0.08 0.56
C ARG A 24 11.37 -0.70 1.85
N THR A 25 12.45 -1.00 2.57
CA THR A 25 12.35 -1.59 3.91
C THR A 25 12.15 -0.44 4.90
N ALA A 26 11.15 -0.55 5.77
CA ALA A 26 10.97 0.40 6.84
C ALA A 26 12.20 0.43 7.78
N THR A 27 12.43 1.55 8.44
CA THR A 27 13.49 1.71 9.45
C THR A 27 12.97 2.18 10.79
N SER A 28 11.67 2.46 10.89
CA SER A 28 11.01 2.94 12.09
C SER A 28 9.52 2.60 12.04
N ASN A 29 8.88 2.59 13.21
CA ASN A 29 7.44 2.50 13.33
C ASN A 29 6.94 3.57 14.32
N PRO A 30 6.15 4.56 13.87
CA PRO A 30 5.68 4.74 12.50
C PRO A 30 6.75 5.35 11.57
N GLN A 31 6.61 5.17 10.25
CA GLN A 31 7.56 5.64 9.23
C GLN A 31 6.96 6.71 8.33
N GLU A 32 7.69 7.81 8.11
CA GLU A 32 7.34 8.81 7.10
C GLU A 32 7.60 8.28 5.68
N VAL A 33 6.64 8.53 4.78
CA VAL A 33 6.71 8.17 3.36
C VAL A 33 6.34 9.34 2.46
N THR A 34 6.94 9.40 1.27
CA THR A 34 6.70 10.48 0.30
C THR A 34 6.29 9.97 -1.07
N ALA A 35 5.59 10.81 -1.84
CA ALA A 35 5.26 10.55 -3.22
C ALA A 35 6.51 10.29 -4.07
N GLU A 36 7.62 11.00 -3.81
CA GLU A 36 8.90 10.79 -4.49
C GLU A 36 9.44 9.36 -4.29
N GLN A 37 9.35 8.82 -3.08
CA GLN A 37 9.80 7.45 -2.79
C GLN A 37 9.00 6.40 -3.55
N PHE A 38 7.69 6.63 -3.77
CA PHE A 38 6.78 5.68 -4.41
C PHE A 38 6.59 5.94 -5.91
N GLY A 39 6.94 7.13 -6.41
CA GLY A 39 6.77 7.53 -7.81
C GLY A 39 5.34 7.28 -8.29
N HIS A 40 5.20 6.64 -9.45
CA HIS A 40 3.89 6.27 -10.03
C HIS A 40 3.05 5.32 -9.19
N SER A 41 3.64 4.68 -8.17
CA SER A 41 2.94 3.82 -7.22
C SER A 41 2.32 4.61 -6.06
N TRP A 42 2.55 5.91 -5.97
CA TRP A 42 1.92 6.77 -4.98
C TRP A 42 0.46 7.07 -5.36
N PRO A 43 -0.53 6.65 -4.57
CA PRO A 43 -1.92 6.74 -4.97
C PRO A 43 -2.63 8.00 -4.45
N PHE A 44 -2.02 8.77 -3.55
CA PHE A 44 -2.68 9.85 -2.83
C PHE A 44 -2.41 11.23 -3.47
N ALA A 45 -3.34 12.16 -3.29
CA ALA A 45 -3.17 13.54 -3.75
C ALA A 45 -2.21 14.38 -2.88
N VAL A 46 -1.95 13.94 -1.64
CA VAL A 46 -0.97 14.56 -0.74
C VAL A 46 0.44 14.09 -1.08
N GLU A 47 1.45 14.92 -0.84
CA GLU A 47 2.84 14.60 -1.23
C GLU A 47 3.57 13.67 -0.25
N HIS A 48 3.06 13.50 0.97
CA HIS A 48 3.64 12.66 2.00
C HIS A 48 2.59 12.23 3.02
N GLY A 49 2.99 11.33 3.91
CA GLY A 49 2.22 10.95 5.10
C GLY A 49 3.02 9.98 5.95
N THR A 50 2.36 9.36 6.91
CA THR A 50 3.00 8.43 7.84
C THR A 50 2.31 7.07 7.75
N VAL A 51 3.10 6.01 7.57
CA VAL A 51 2.61 4.63 7.61
C VAL A 51 2.96 4.03 8.96
N GLY A 52 1.96 3.47 9.64
CA GLY A 52 2.12 2.80 10.92
C GLY A 52 1.62 1.36 10.87
N CYS A 53 2.19 0.53 11.75
CA CYS A 53 1.69 -0.81 12.01
C CYS A 53 1.58 -1.05 13.52
N GLU A 54 0.44 -1.55 13.96
CA GLU A 54 0.28 -2.12 15.31
C GLU A 54 -0.15 -3.58 15.15
N VAL A 55 0.12 -4.44 16.13
CA VAL A 55 -0.41 -5.81 16.15
C VAL A 55 -1.50 -5.86 17.21
N ASN A 56 -2.70 -6.27 16.85
CA ASN A 56 -3.81 -6.38 17.81
C ASN A 56 -3.68 -7.62 18.70
N ASP A 57 -4.60 -7.78 19.66
CA ASP A 57 -4.61 -8.92 20.59
C ASP A 57 -4.78 -10.28 19.89
N ASP A 58 -5.34 -10.30 18.68
CA ASP A 58 -5.51 -11.50 17.85
C ASP A 58 -4.25 -11.85 17.02
N GLY A 59 -3.22 -10.99 17.07
CA GLY A 59 -1.99 -11.15 16.28
C GLY A 59 -2.09 -10.61 14.85
N ASP A 60 -3.18 -9.93 14.49
CA ASP A 60 -3.35 -9.32 13.18
C ASP A 60 -2.64 -7.96 13.11
N PRO A 61 -1.88 -7.69 12.03
CA PRO A 61 -1.29 -6.37 11.79
C PRO A 61 -2.38 -5.38 11.38
N VAL A 62 -2.52 -4.30 12.16
CA VAL A 62 -3.38 -3.14 11.93
C VAL A 62 -2.55 -2.07 11.23
N LEU A 63 -2.76 -1.94 9.91
CA LEU A 63 -1.97 -1.07 9.06
C LEU A 63 -2.69 0.25 8.85
N THR A 64 -2.02 1.38 9.09
CA THR A 64 -2.64 2.71 8.95
C THR A 64 -1.79 3.66 8.13
N PHE A 65 -2.45 4.56 7.40
CA PHE A 65 -1.86 5.73 6.77
C PHE A 65 -2.41 6.99 7.44
N THR A 66 -1.54 7.87 7.90
CA THR A 66 -1.89 9.18 8.45
C THR A 66 -1.52 10.24 7.44
N ALA A 67 -2.51 10.98 6.94
CA ALA A 67 -2.29 12.11 6.05
C ALA A 67 -1.66 13.29 6.82
N PRO A 68 -1.05 14.29 6.13
CA PRO A 68 -0.42 15.43 6.79
C PRO A 68 -1.36 16.29 7.65
N ASP A 69 -2.67 16.21 7.41
CA ASP A 69 -3.70 16.88 8.22
C ASP A 69 -4.01 16.13 9.54
N GLY A 70 -3.38 14.97 9.77
CA GLY A 70 -3.58 14.12 10.94
C GLY A 70 -4.69 13.08 10.80
N THR A 71 -5.43 13.08 9.68
CA THR A 71 -6.49 12.08 9.45
C THR A 71 -5.88 10.71 9.22
N ARG A 72 -6.37 9.71 9.97
CA ARG A 72 -5.94 8.31 9.86
C ARG A 72 -6.88 7.51 8.96
N TYR A 73 -6.31 6.69 8.11
CA TYR A 73 -7.00 5.81 7.18
C TYR A 73 -6.53 4.36 7.37
N ALA A 74 -7.45 3.42 7.25
CA ALA A 74 -7.15 1.99 7.27
C ALA A 74 -6.48 1.59 5.95
N LEU A 75 -5.33 0.91 6.04
CA LEU A 75 -4.70 0.28 4.87
C LEU A 75 -5.20 -1.14 4.66
N ASN A 76 -5.77 -1.79 5.68
CA ASN A 76 -6.33 -3.14 5.60
C ASN A 76 -7.60 -3.30 6.47
N SER A 77 -8.43 -4.28 6.12
CA SER A 77 -9.74 -4.51 6.73
C SER A 77 -9.65 -5.54 7.87
N VAL A 78 -9.08 -5.13 9.00
CA VAL A 78 -9.00 -5.93 10.25
C VAL A 78 -9.81 -5.27 11.37
N GLN A 79 -10.07 -6.01 12.46
CA GLN A 79 -10.91 -5.50 13.56
C GLN A 79 -10.41 -4.16 14.13
N GLY A 80 -9.09 -4.00 14.27
CA GLY A 80 -8.46 -2.76 14.76
C GLY A 80 -8.63 -1.53 13.86
N ASN A 81 -9.10 -1.71 12.62
CA ASN A 81 -9.28 -0.65 11.64
C ASN A 81 -10.76 -0.33 11.32
N ARG A 82 -11.72 -1.04 11.94
CA ARG A 82 -13.15 -0.94 11.59
C ARG A 82 -13.77 0.45 11.77
N GLU A 83 -13.13 1.32 12.54
CA GLU A 83 -13.61 2.67 12.86
C GLU A 83 -12.91 3.76 12.02
N LEU A 84 -11.91 3.39 11.21
CA LEU A 84 -11.20 4.30 10.32
C LEU A 84 -11.79 4.23 8.89
N PRO A 85 -11.81 5.35 8.16
CA PRO A 85 -12.11 5.34 6.72
C PRO A 85 -11.07 4.51 5.96
N ASP A 86 -11.47 3.86 4.86
CA ASP A 86 -10.53 3.08 4.04
C ASP A 86 -9.63 4.02 3.22
N ALA A 87 -8.32 3.77 3.18
CA ALA A 87 -7.39 4.61 2.42
C ALA A 87 -7.69 4.63 0.90
N SER A 88 -8.41 3.63 0.38
CA SER A 88 -8.88 3.62 -1.00
C SER A 88 -9.90 4.72 -1.31
N GLU A 89 -10.55 5.31 -0.30
CA GLU A 89 -11.49 6.42 -0.49
C GLU A 89 -10.80 7.71 -0.92
N ILE A 90 -9.52 7.89 -0.58
CA ILE A 90 -8.69 9.05 -0.95
C ILE A 90 -7.67 8.72 -2.05
N ALA A 91 -7.67 7.48 -2.53
CA ALA A 91 -6.72 7.00 -3.51
C ALA A 91 -7.22 7.21 -4.95
N SER A 92 -6.35 7.71 -5.81
CA SER A 92 -6.56 7.78 -7.26
C SER A 92 -6.14 6.49 -8.00
N GLY A 93 -5.56 5.53 -7.29
CA GLY A 93 -5.03 4.28 -7.82
C GLY A 93 -4.93 3.18 -6.75
N SER A 94 -4.21 2.11 -7.05
CA SER A 94 -4.04 1.00 -6.11
C SER A 94 -3.23 1.41 -4.88
N ILE A 95 -3.78 1.15 -3.68
CA ILE A 95 -3.06 1.30 -2.41
C ILE A 95 -2.14 0.11 -2.09
N GLY A 96 -2.09 -0.90 -2.96
CA GLY A 96 -1.28 -2.12 -2.78
C GLY A 96 0.18 -1.85 -2.43
N PRO A 97 0.90 -0.99 -3.15
CA PRO A 97 2.30 -0.66 -2.84
C PRO A 97 2.50 -0.08 -1.43
N ILE A 98 1.60 0.81 -0.99
CA ILE A 98 1.64 1.40 0.36
C ILE A 98 1.33 0.34 1.41
N ARG A 99 0.32 -0.50 1.17
CA ARG A 99 -0.05 -1.61 2.05
C ARG A 99 1.10 -2.62 2.19
N SER A 100 1.75 -3.00 1.10
CA SER A 100 2.89 -3.91 1.11
C SER A 100 4.07 -3.33 1.90
N PHE A 101 4.35 -2.04 1.74
CA PHE A 101 5.35 -1.34 2.55
C PHE A 101 5.00 -1.36 4.05
N ALA A 102 3.72 -1.12 4.39
CA ALA A 102 3.25 -1.09 5.76
C ALA A 102 3.48 -2.41 6.53
N PHE A 103 3.49 -3.56 5.86
CA PHE A 103 3.88 -4.81 6.51
C PHE A 103 5.35 -4.81 6.97
N SER A 104 6.27 -4.21 6.20
CA SER A 104 7.66 -4.08 6.64
C SER A 104 7.82 -3.14 7.84
N VAL A 105 6.88 -2.21 8.04
CA VAL A 105 6.83 -1.34 9.23
C VAL A 105 6.47 -2.14 10.50
N CYS A 106 5.83 -3.30 10.37
CA CYS A 106 5.55 -4.18 11.52
C CYS A 106 6.80 -4.89 12.06
N ASP A 107 7.86 -4.99 11.24
CA ASP A 107 9.05 -5.79 11.53
C ASP A 107 10.22 -4.96 12.13
N VAL A 108 10.01 -3.66 12.38
CA VAL A 108 11.01 -2.71 12.91
C VAL A 108 10.78 -2.31 14.35
#